data_AF-A0A136N9C5-F1
#
_entry.id   AF-A0A136N9C5-F1
#
_cell.length_a   1.000
_cell.length_b   1.000
_cell.length_c   1.000
_cell.angle_alpha   90.00
_cell.angle_beta   90.00
_cell.angle_gamma   90.00
#
_symmetry.space_group_name_H-M   'P 1'
#
loop_
_entity.id
_entity.type
_entity.pdbx_description
1 polymer ?
#
loop_
_entity_poly.entity_id
_entity_poly.type
_entity_poly.pdbx_seq_one_letter_code
_entity_poly.pdbx_strand_id
1 'polypeptide(L)'
;MGTVANGYRAGANTFPFIDIKGNVRAVQVKQFDEQNHTTGTDFLHSIIEKHHTRNNKPLPEWLEAYTKQDKRISCLFGEHLLSKYHSNPVALVEAPKTAVYGTLYFGLPETPESLIWLAVYNKSSFSFDKLKVLQGRFVYVFPDLSKDGNTFKEWETKAKEYESRLPSTRFIFSDLLEQKATPLQREQGTDIADVLILRDWRDFRKQPIQKQPPQLEPEKVTKVTKVTHQQNIIFSHVEPLPKVEVFKTERIEQPQNWSNDIAELENYFASIDLPTQPVKLNRCSTITDCSLFIESHFATVKANNGKRTFLPYLNRLQELKQVLTINSN
;
A
#
# COMPACT_ATOMS: atom_id res chain seq x y z
N MET A 1 5.10 9.19 -7.84
CA MET A 1 3.81 9.86 -7.57
C MET A 1 4.07 11.35 -7.39
N GLY A 2 3.05 12.18 -7.52
CA GLY A 2 3.15 13.63 -7.42
C GLY A 2 1.79 14.24 -7.13
N THR A 3 1.75 15.57 -7.01
CA THR A 3 0.54 16.32 -6.70
C THR A 3 0.34 17.38 -7.76
N VAL A 4 -0.90 17.55 -8.22
CA VAL A 4 -1.26 18.65 -9.11
C VAL A 4 -1.17 19.95 -8.32
N ALA A 5 -0.28 20.85 -8.72
CA ALA A 5 -0.03 22.09 -7.97
C ALA A 5 -1.11 23.15 -8.18
N ASN A 6 -1.66 23.27 -9.39
CA ASN A 6 -2.51 24.39 -9.81
C ASN A 6 -3.75 23.93 -10.59
N GLY A 7 -4.76 24.80 -10.68
CA GLY A 7 -5.98 24.59 -11.45
C GLY A 7 -7.08 23.84 -10.69
N TYR A 8 -8.15 23.44 -11.41
CA TYR A 8 -9.36 22.86 -10.80
C TYR A 8 -9.16 21.49 -10.12
N ARG A 9 -7.98 20.87 -10.30
CA ARG A 9 -7.56 19.64 -9.61
C ARG A 9 -6.37 19.86 -8.69
N ALA A 10 -6.10 21.10 -8.27
CA ALA A 10 -5.03 21.38 -7.30
C ALA A 10 -5.20 20.53 -6.04
N GLY A 11 -4.11 19.94 -5.54
CA GLY A 11 -4.10 19.02 -4.40
C GLY A 11 -4.43 17.56 -4.75
N ALA A 12 -4.85 17.25 -5.99
CA ALA A 12 -5.08 15.88 -6.41
C ALA A 12 -3.75 15.12 -6.61
N ASN A 13 -3.75 13.82 -6.28
CA ASN A 13 -2.61 12.93 -6.43
C ASN A 13 -2.50 12.40 -7.87
N THR A 14 -1.27 12.18 -8.33
CA THR A 14 -0.99 11.62 -9.66
C THR A 14 -0.39 10.22 -9.57
N PHE A 15 -1.00 9.28 -10.30
CA PHE A 15 -0.59 7.88 -10.43
C PHE A 15 -0.09 7.62 -11.86
N PRO A 16 1.22 7.69 -12.11
CA PRO A 16 1.78 7.40 -13.42
C PRO A 16 1.76 5.90 -13.71
N PHE A 17 1.21 5.53 -14.86
CA PHE A 17 1.29 4.21 -15.46
C PHE A 17 2.56 4.18 -16.30
N ILE A 18 3.57 3.47 -15.83
CA ILE A 18 4.90 3.39 -16.45
C ILE A 18 5.11 1.96 -16.90
N ASP A 19 5.31 1.76 -18.20
CA ASP A 19 5.50 0.43 -18.78
C ASP A 19 6.86 -0.19 -18.40
N ILE A 20 7.04 -1.48 -18.72
CA ILE A 20 8.29 -2.20 -18.44
C ILE A 20 9.54 -1.58 -19.08
N LYS A 21 9.37 -0.76 -20.13
CA LYS A 21 10.47 -0.04 -20.82
C LYS A 21 10.75 1.33 -20.19
N GLY A 22 10.01 1.72 -19.15
CA GLY A 22 10.16 3.01 -18.46
C GLY A 22 9.38 4.15 -19.10
N ASN A 23 8.51 3.91 -20.09
CA ASN A 23 7.72 4.98 -20.70
C ASN A 23 6.46 5.27 -19.88
N VAL A 24 6.21 6.55 -19.62
CA VAL A 24 4.95 6.99 -19.02
C VAL A 24 3.84 6.88 -20.05
N ARG A 25 2.96 5.89 -19.88
CA ARG A 25 1.83 5.61 -20.77
C ARG A 25 0.63 6.50 -20.48
N ALA A 26 0.39 6.80 -19.21
CA ALA A 26 -0.66 7.71 -18.78
C ALA A 26 -0.40 8.17 -17.36
N VAL A 27 -1.02 9.28 -16.97
CA VAL A 27 -0.98 9.75 -15.58
C VAL A 27 -2.41 9.98 -15.12
N GLN A 28 -2.91 9.07 -14.29
CA GLN A 28 -4.22 9.22 -13.66
C GLN A 28 -4.12 10.25 -12.55
N VAL A 29 -5.11 11.13 -12.47
CA VAL A 29 -5.24 12.13 -11.41
C VAL A 29 -6.43 11.74 -10.54
N LYS A 30 -6.20 11.54 -9.24
CA LYS A 30 -7.25 11.21 -8.28
C LYS A 30 -7.23 12.16 -7.09
N GLN A 31 -8.41 12.63 -6.74
CA GLN A 31 -8.67 13.43 -5.56
C GLN A 31 -9.41 12.56 -4.54
N PHE A 32 -9.05 12.72 -3.28
CA PHE A 32 -9.61 11.96 -2.17
C PHE A 32 -10.17 12.90 -1.11
N ASP A 33 -11.17 12.43 -0.36
CA ASP A 33 -11.60 13.06 0.88
C ASP A 33 -10.68 12.67 2.05
N GLU A 34 -11.00 13.15 3.25
CA GLU A 34 -10.26 12.84 4.48
C GLU A 34 -10.31 11.36 4.88
N GLN A 35 -11.30 10.63 4.36
CA GLN A 35 -11.48 9.19 4.56
C GLN A 35 -10.81 8.35 3.46
N ASN A 36 -10.07 8.98 2.54
CA ASN A 36 -9.43 8.37 1.37
C ASN A 36 -10.41 7.79 0.32
N HIS A 37 -11.68 8.17 0.35
CA HIS A 37 -12.61 7.86 -0.74
C HIS A 37 -12.37 8.80 -1.91
N THR A 38 -12.59 8.29 -3.12
CA THR A 38 -12.37 9.08 -4.33
C THR A 38 -13.49 10.08 -4.54
N THR A 39 -13.16 11.38 -4.53
CA THR A 39 -14.08 12.48 -4.80
C THR A 39 -13.97 13.00 -6.24
N GLY A 40 -12.87 12.68 -6.92
CA GLY A 40 -12.66 13.09 -8.29
C GLY A 40 -11.62 12.24 -9.01
N THR A 41 -11.87 11.96 -10.29
CA THR A 41 -10.92 11.30 -11.17
C THR A 41 -10.78 12.11 -12.46
N ASP A 42 -9.56 12.21 -12.97
CA ASP A 42 -9.24 12.79 -14.27
C ASP A 42 -7.94 12.16 -14.79
N PHE A 43 -7.44 12.66 -15.92
CA PHE A 43 -6.11 12.35 -16.41
C PHE A 43 -5.32 13.61 -16.69
N LEU A 44 -4.00 13.54 -16.53
CA LEU A 44 -3.13 14.70 -16.76
C LEU A 44 -3.24 15.21 -18.21
N HIS A 45 -3.28 14.29 -19.19
CA HIS A 45 -3.49 14.65 -20.60
C HIS A 45 -4.81 15.40 -20.80
N SER A 46 -5.90 14.94 -20.18
CA SER A 46 -7.22 15.58 -20.27
C SER A 46 -7.25 16.95 -19.62
N ILE A 47 -6.53 17.14 -18.50
CA ILE A 47 -6.38 18.43 -17.84
C ILE A 47 -5.64 19.42 -18.74
N ILE A 48 -4.54 18.98 -19.36
CA ILE A 48 -3.74 19.81 -20.28
C ILE A 48 -4.56 20.14 -21.54
N GLU A 49 -5.24 19.17 -22.14
CA GLU A 49 -6.09 19.35 -23.30
C GLU A 49 -7.19 20.39 -23.02
N LYS A 50 -7.96 20.23 -21.93
CA LYS A 50 -8.99 21.20 -21.52
C LYS A 50 -8.40 22.60 -21.30
N HIS A 51 -7.20 22.71 -20.74
CA HIS A 51 -6.54 24.00 -20.57
C HIS A 51 -6.25 24.66 -21.91
N HIS A 52 -5.67 23.93 -22.87
CA HIS A 52 -5.38 24.46 -24.20
C HIS A 52 -6.66 24.87 -24.96
N THR A 53 -7.68 24.00 -24.95
CA THR A 53 -8.98 24.29 -25.58
C THR A 53 -9.64 25.53 -25.00
N ARG A 54 -9.67 25.68 -23.66
CA ARG A 54 -10.27 26.85 -22.99
C ARG A 54 -9.54 28.17 -23.28
N ASN A 55 -8.24 28.10 -23.58
CA ASN A 55 -7.43 29.27 -23.86
C ASN A 55 -7.20 29.50 -25.37
N ASN A 56 -7.91 28.75 -26.24
CA ASN A 56 -7.72 28.78 -27.70
C ASN A 56 -6.25 28.64 -28.13
N LYS A 57 -5.50 27.76 -27.45
CA LYS A 57 -4.10 27.46 -27.77
C LYS A 57 -4.02 26.12 -28.52
N PRO A 58 -3.14 25.97 -29.53
CA PRO A 58 -2.91 24.69 -30.18
C PRO A 58 -2.39 23.66 -29.17
N LEU A 59 -2.73 22.39 -29.36
CA LEU A 59 -2.21 21.33 -28.51
C LEU A 59 -0.71 21.13 -28.78
N PRO A 60 0.09 20.75 -27.76
CA PRO A 60 1.46 20.32 -27.99
C PRO A 60 1.49 19.09 -28.91
N GLU A 61 2.50 18.99 -29.77
CA GLU A 61 2.65 17.89 -30.75
C GLU A 61 2.53 16.50 -30.10
N TRP A 62 3.19 16.30 -28.95
CA TRP A 62 3.12 15.04 -28.22
C TRP A 62 1.69 14.69 -27.78
N LEU A 63 0.88 15.69 -27.43
CA LEU A 63 -0.49 15.50 -26.96
C LEU A 63 -1.42 15.20 -28.12
N GLU A 64 -1.22 15.83 -29.28
CA GLU A 64 -1.95 15.47 -30.51
C GLU A 64 -1.65 14.04 -30.96
N ALA A 65 -0.39 13.62 -30.91
CA ALA A 65 -0.03 12.24 -31.20
C ALA A 65 -0.62 11.27 -30.17
N TYR A 66 -0.62 11.65 -28.90
CA TYR A 66 -1.15 10.86 -27.80
C TYR A 66 -2.68 10.68 -27.86
N THR A 67 -3.44 11.71 -28.21
CA THR A 67 -4.91 11.64 -28.25
C THR A 67 -5.43 10.70 -29.35
N LYS A 68 -4.66 10.52 -30.43
CA LYS A 68 -4.92 9.59 -31.55
C LYS A 68 -4.67 8.12 -31.23
N GLN A 69 -4.14 7.78 -30.06
CA GLN A 69 -3.89 6.40 -29.67
C GLN A 69 -5.19 5.67 -29.28
N ASP A 70 -5.34 4.43 -29.74
CA ASP A 70 -6.50 3.57 -29.40
C ASP A 70 -6.59 3.27 -27.90
N LYS A 71 -5.44 3.04 -27.25
CA LYS A 71 -5.37 2.68 -25.83
C LYS A 71 -4.33 3.51 -25.09
N ARG A 72 -4.84 4.37 -24.21
CA ARG A 72 -4.02 5.24 -23.34
C ARG A 72 -3.47 4.49 -22.13
N ILE A 73 -4.32 3.72 -21.44
CA ILE A 73 -3.92 2.95 -20.25
C ILE A 73 -3.51 1.55 -20.70
N SER A 74 -2.32 1.45 -21.27
CA SER A 74 -1.83 0.22 -21.92
C SER A 74 -1.10 -0.74 -20.98
N CYS A 75 -0.62 -0.28 -19.83
CA CYS A 75 0.21 -1.06 -18.90
C CYS A 75 -0.43 -1.16 -17.50
N LEU A 76 0.15 -2.00 -16.64
CA LEU A 76 -0.20 -2.03 -15.21
C LEU A 76 0.37 -0.82 -14.47
N PHE A 77 -0.29 -0.38 -13.40
CA PHE A 77 0.35 0.52 -12.45
C PHE A 77 1.44 -0.25 -11.71
N GLY A 78 2.66 0.29 -11.69
CA GLY A 78 3.84 -0.37 -11.13
C GLY A 78 4.58 -1.31 -12.08
N GLU A 79 4.16 -1.45 -13.35
CA GLU A 79 4.75 -2.43 -14.28
C GLU A 79 6.27 -2.28 -14.45
N HIS A 80 6.78 -1.05 -14.51
CA HIS A 80 8.21 -0.75 -14.51
C HIS A 80 9.03 -1.47 -13.41
N LEU A 81 8.43 -1.81 -12.26
CA LEU A 81 9.09 -2.55 -11.17
C LEU A 81 9.45 -3.98 -11.58
N LEU A 82 8.74 -4.58 -12.53
CA LEU A 82 8.99 -5.95 -12.99
C LEU A 82 10.38 -6.12 -13.63
N SER A 83 10.92 -5.06 -14.23
CA SER A 83 12.28 -5.02 -14.79
C SER A 83 13.38 -5.00 -13.73
N LYS A 84 13.05 -4.57 -12.50
CA LYS A 84 13.97 -4.51 -11.37
C LYS A 84 13.92 -5.78 -10.53
N TYR A 85 12.73 -6.35 -10.40
CA TYR A 85 12.44 -7.48 -9.52
C TYR A 85 11.95 -8.67 -10.35
N HIS A 86 12.88 -9.43 -10.93
CA HIS A 86 12.62 -10.40 -12.00
C HIS A 86 11.82 -11.63 -11.58
N SER A 87 11.99 -12.10 -10.34
CA SER A 87 11.39 -13.35 -9.86
C SER A 87 10.35 -13.16 -8.76
N ASN A 88 10.25 -11.96 -8.18
CA ASN A 88 9.33 -11.70 -7.09
C ASN A 88 7.87 -12.00 -7.47
N PRO A 89 7.08 -12.59 -6.55
CA PRO A 89 5.65 -12.75 -6.76
C PRO A 89 4.94 -11.39 -6.84
N VAL A 90 3.80 -11.37 -7.51
CA VAL A 90 3.01 -10.17 -7.73
C VAL A 90 1.73 -10.24 -6.93
N ALA A 91 1.39 -9.18 -6.20
CA ALA A 91 0.05 -8.93 -5.70
C ALA A 91 -0.68 -8.00 -6.68
N LEU A 92 -1.80 -8.43 -7.22
CA LEU A 92 -2.57 -7.73 -8.26
C LEU A 92 -3.93 -7.29 -7.72
N VAL A 93 -4.17 -5.98 -7.75
CA VAL A 93 -5.41 -5.33 -7.27
C VAL A 93 -6.07 -4.51 -8.39
N GLU A 94 -7.28 -4.01 -8.16
CA GLU A 94 -7.97 -3.18 -9.15
C GLU A 94 -7.32 -1.80 -9.32
N ALA A 95 -7.18 -1.06 -8.21
CA ALA A 95 -6.85 0.37 -8.23
C ALA A 95 -5.41 0.69 -7.78
N PRO A 96 -4.77 1.73 -8.36
CA PRO A 96 -3.44 2.17 -7.93
C PRO A 96 -3.33 2.55 -6.46
N LYS A 97 -4.39 3.15 -5.87
CA LYS A 97 -4.48 3.43 -4.43
C LYS A 97 -4.17 2.16 -3.63
N THR A 98 -4.87 1.09 -3.96
CA THR A 98 -4.83 -0.19 -3.26
C THR A 98 -3.45 -0.83 -3.33
N ALA A 99 -2.76 -0.71 -4.48
CA ALA A 99 -1.38 -1.19 -4.63
C ALA A 99 -0.38 -0.41 -3.75
N VAL A 100 -0.58 0.90 -3.60
CA VAL A 100 0.23 1.73 -2.68
C VAL A 100 0.00 1.32 -1.23
N TYR A 101 -1.25 1.09 -0.82
CA TYR A 101 -1.55 0.54 0.51
C TYR A 101 -0.89 -0.82 0.72
N GLY A 102 -0.96 -1.71 -0.25
CA GLY A 102 -0.28 -3.01 -0.17
C GLY A 102 1.23 -2.87 0.07
N THR A 103 1.89 -1.97 -0.66
CA THR A 103 3.32 -1.68 -0.43
C THR A 103 3.57 -1.05 0.95
N LEU A 104 2.67 -0.19 1.43
CA LEU A 104 2.78 0.40 2.76
C LEU A 104 2.70 -0.67 3.85
N TYR A 105 1.74 -1.59 3.77
CA TYR A 105 1.50 -2.59 4.81
C TYR A 105 2.52 -3.73 4.75
N PHE A 106 2.82 -4.25 3.56
CA PHE A 106 3.63 -5.46 3.40
C PHE A 106 5.10 -5.19 3.05
N GLY A 107 5.51 -3.92 2.97
CA GLY A 107 6.89 -3.53 2.74
C GLY A 107 7.28 -3.48 1.26
N LEU A 108 8.54 -3.09 1.02
CA LEU A 108 9.15 -3.08 -0.30
C LEU A 108 9.61 -4.50 -0.68
N PRO A 109 9.77 -4.80 -1.98
CA PRO A 109 10.30 -6.08 -2.45
C PRO A 109 11.80 -6.21 -2.17
N GLU A 110 12.16 -6.37 -0.90
CA GLU A 110 13.55 -6.46 -0.42
C GLU A 110 14.09 -7.89 -0.45
N THR A 111 13.21 -8.89 -0.38
CA THR A 111 13.56 -10.32 -0.51
C THR A 111 12.89 -10.94 -1.74
N PRO A 112 13.38 -12.09 -2.26
CA PRO A 112 12.76 -12.78 -3.39
C PRO A 112 11.29 -13.19 -3.16
N GLU A 113 10.89 -13.41 -1.90
CA GLU A 113 9.55 -13.80 -1.49
C GLU A 113 8.61 -12.60 -1.32
N SER A 114 9.17 -11.40 -1.23
CA SER A 114 8.41 -10.17 -1.03
C SER A 114 7.57 -9.83 -2.26
N LEU A 115 6.33 -9.38 -2.04
CA LEU A 115 5.37 -9.09 -3.10
C LEU A 115 5.65 -7.75 -3.79
N ILE A 116 5.50 -7.71 -5.11
CA ILE A 116 5.33 -6.46 -5.85
C ILE A 116 3.84 -6.17 -5.99
N TRP A 117 3.38 -5.03 -5.49
CA TRP A 117 1.99 -4.63 -5.60
C TRP A 117 1.74 -3.83 -6.88
N LEU A 118 0.91 -4.39 -7.76
CA LEU A 118 0.53 -3.83 -9.05
C LEU A 118 -0.98 -3.64 -9.15
N ALA A 119 -1.43 -2.73 -10.01
CA ALA A 119 -2.87 -2.52 -10.24
C ALA A 119 -3.25 -2.53 -11.72
N VAL A 120 -4.41 -3.11 -12.05
CA VAL A 120 -4.89 -3.22 -13.44
C VAL A 120 -5.45 -1.92 -14.01
N TYR A 121 -5.90 -0.99 -13.15
CA TYR A 121 -6.57 0.30 -13.38
C TYR A 121 -8.05 0.29 -12.98
N ASN A 122 -8.81 -0.68 -13.48
CA ASN A 122 -10.24 -0.87 -13.21
C ASN A 122 -10.64 -2.32 -13.55
N LYS A 123 -11.88 -2.70 -13.18
CA LYS A 123 -12.45 -4.03 -13.43
C LYS A 123 -12.24 -4.53 -14.86
N SER A 124 -12.57 -3.72 -15.87
CA SER A 124 -12.51 -4.12 -17.29
C SER A 124 -11.09 -4.20 -17.84
N SER A 125 -10.11 -3.67 -17.11
CA SER A 125 -8.70 -3.72 -17.50
C SER A 125 -8.02 -5.04 -17.20
N PHE A 126 -8.64 -5.95 -16.45
CA PHE A 126 -8.18 -7.32 -16.31
C PHE A 126 -8.32 -8.05 -17.65
N SER A 127 -7.28 -7.93 -18.46
CA SER A 127 -7.25 -8.31 -19.87
C SER A 127 -5.92 -8.96 -20.20
N PHE A 128 -5.93 -9.93 -21.12
CA PHE A 128 -4.74 -10.66 -21.52
C PHE A 128 -3.58 -9.73 -21.92
N ASP A 129 -3.86 -8.70 -22.71
CA ASP A 129 -2.82 -7.78 -23.19
C ASP A 129 -2.09 -7.02 -22.09
N LYS A 130 -2.75 -6.72 -20.97
CA LYS A 130 -2.10 -6.11 -19.80
C LYS A 130 -1.37 -7.16 -18.96
N LEU A 131 -1.95 -8.35 -18.82
CA LEU A 131 -1.45 -9.36 -17.88
C LEU A 131 -0.34 -10.24 -18.45
N LYS A 132 -0.15 -10.28 -19.78
CA LYS A 132 0.93 -11.07 -20.41
C LYS A 132 2.33 -10.68 -19.96
N VAL A 133 2.52 -9.46 -19.45
CA VAL A 133 3.80 -9.01 -18.86
C VAL A 133 4.15 -9.78 -17.56
N LEU A 134 3.19 -10.47 -16.96
CA LEU A 134 3.36 -11.30 -15.76
C LEU A 134 3.76 -12.74 -16.07
N GLN A 135 4.19 -13.04 -17.30
CA GLN A 135 4.62 -14.38 -17.68
C GLN A 135 5.75 -14.88 -16.75
N GLY A 136 5.67 -16.14 -16.31
CA GLY A 136 6.66 -16.76 -15.44
C GLY A 136 6.54 -16.44 -13.95
N ARG A 137 5.42 -15.85 -13.49
CA ARG A 137 5.24 -15.41 -12.09
C ARG A 137 4.05 -16.05 -11.39
N PHE A 138 4.15 -16.13 -10.07
CA PHE A 138 3.01 -16.30 -9.18
C PHE A 138 2.34 -14.95 -8.96
N VAL A 139 1.05 -14.88 -9.28
CA VAL A 139 0.24 -13.66 -9.22
C VAL A 139 -0.90 -13.87 -8.22
N TYR A 140 -0.78 -13.29 -7.04
CA TYR A 140 -1.83 -13.25 -6.02
C TYR A 140 -2.83 -12.15 -6.39
N VAL A 141 -4.05 -12.54 -6.76
CA VAL A 141 -5.09 -11.61 -7.19
C VAL A 141 -6.03 -11.32 -6.03
N PHE A 142 -6.28 -10.03 -5.80
CA PHE A 142 -7.19 -9.53 -4.78
C PHE A 142 -8.28 -8.69 -5.49
N PRO A 143 -9.34 -9.33 -6.00
CA PRO A 143 -10.44 -8.61 -6.65
C PRO A 143 -11.21 -7.75 -5.65
N ASP A 144 -11.68 -6.60 -6.11
CA ASP A 144 -12.62 -5.77 -5.36
C ASP A 144 -13.97 -6.52 -5.21
N LEU A 145 -14.65 -6.27 -4.09
CA LEU A 145 -15.97 -6.85 -3.89
C LEU A 145 -16.97 -6.32 -4.92
N SER A 146 -17.99 -7.12 -5.18
CA SER A 146 -19.16 -6.70 -5.94
C SER A 146 -20.41 -7.28 -5.30
N LYS A 147 -21.55 -6.63 -5.52
CA LYS A 147 -22.85 -7.01 -4.98
C LYS A 147 -23.11 -8.51 -5.03
N ASP A 148 -22.86 -9.12 -6.20
CA ASP A 148 -23.12 -10.55 -6.46
C ASP A 148 -21.85 -11.42 -6.53
N GLY A 149 -20.67 -10.87 -6.20
CA GLY A 149 -19.37 -11.55 -6.35
C GLY A 149 -18.95 -11.80 -7.81
N ASN A 150 -19.59 -11.11 -8.76
CA ASN A 150 -19.35 -11.30 -10.19
C ASN A 150 -17.94 -10.88 -10.62
N THR A 151 -17.35 -9.85 -9.99
CA THR A 151 -15.99 -9.41 -10.31
C THR A 151 -14.96 -10.52 -10.06
N PHE A 152 -15.04 -11.19 -8.90
CA PHE A 152 -14.19 -12.32 -8.56
C PHE A 152 -14.31 -13.44 -9.59
N LYS A 153 -15.54 -13.90 -9.88
CA LYS A 153 -15.81 -15.01 -10.81
C LYS A 153 -15.36 -14.70 -12.24
N GLU A 154 -15.59 -13.47 -12.71
CA GLU A 154 -15.19 -13.02 -14.04
C GLU A 154 -13.67 -13.05 -14.18
N TRP A 155 -12.95 -12.46 -13.21
CA TRP A 155 -11.49 -12.43 -13.23
C TRP A 155 -10.89 -13.83 -13.09
N GLU A 156 -11.46 -14.69 -12.23
CA GLU A 156 -11.00 -16.07 -12.07
C GLU A 156 -11.16 -16.87 -13.38
N THR A 157 -12.29 -16.70 -14.06
CA THR A 157 -12.55 -17.36 -15.36
C THR A 157 -11.54 -16.90 -16.42
N LYS A 158 -11.32 -15.58 -16.52
CA LYS A 158 -10.30 -15.01 -17.42
C LYS A 158 -8.90 -15.48 -17.08
N ALA A 159 -8.54 -15.52 -15.80
CA ALA A 159 -7.23 -15.95 -15.35
C ALA A 159 -6.94 -17.40 -15.75
N LYS A 160 -7.92 -18.32 -15.60
CA LYS A 160 -7.79 -19.71 -16.07
C LYS A 160 -7.52 -19.80 -17.57
N GLU A 161 -8.19 -18.99 -18.38
CA GLU A 161 -7.89 -18.87 -19.82
C GLU A 161 -6.45 -18.36 -20.05
N TYR A 162 -6.03 -17.33 -19.31
CA TYR A 162 -4.72 -16.71 -19.49
C TYR A 162 -3.57 -17.63 -19.05
N GLU A 163 -3.72 -18.42 -17.98
CA GLU A 163 -2.74 -19.42 -17.56
C GLU A 163 -2.40 -20.41 -18.68
N SER A 164 -3.41 -20.85 -19.46
CA SER A 164 -3.19 -21.74 -20.60
C SER A 164 -2.30 -21.13 -21.70
N ARG A 165 -2.18 -19.80 -21.72
CA ARG A 165 -1.44 -19.01 -22.72
C ARG A 165 -0.15 -18.41 -22.16
N LEU A 166 0.09 -18.52 -20.85
CA LEU A 166 1.23 -17.91 -20.14
C LEU A 166 2.03 -19.02 -19.44
N PRO A 167 3.05 -19.60 -20.11
CA PRO A 167 3.88 -20.64 -19.52
C PRO A 167 4.50 -20.21 -18.19
N SER A 168 4.47 -21.11 -17.22
CA SER A 168 5.01 -20.89 -15.87
C SER A 168 4.40 -19.72 -15.10
N THR A 169 3.20 -19.26 -15.48
CA THR A 169 2.41 -18.29 -14.70
C THR A 169 1.29 -18.99 -13.95
N ARG A 170 1.02 -18.51 -12.74
CA ARG A 170 -0.12 -18.97 -11.94
C ARG A 170 -0.82 -17.79 -11.27
N PHE A 171 -2.12 -17.68 -11.45
CA PHE A 171 -2.97 -16.73 -10.75
C PHE A 171 -3.62 -17.42 -9.54
N ILE A 172 -3.42 -16.85 -8.36
CA ILE A 172 -3.92 -17.36 -7.09
C ILE A 172 -4.89 -16.33 -6.53
N PHE A 173 -6.17 -16.66 -6.47
CA PHE A 173 -7.20 -15.72 -6.03
C PHE A 173 -7.36 -15.77 -4.51
N SER A 174 -7.36 -14.60 -3.88
CA SER A 174 -7.68 -14.44 -2.47
C SER A 174 -9.17 -14.22 -2.28
N ASP A 175 -9.86 -15.18 -1.67
CA ASP A 175 -11.28 -15.09 -1.32
C ASP A 175 -11.51 -14.47 0.07
N LEU A 176 -10.47 -13.94 0.73
CA LEU A 176 -10.54 -13.33 2.06
C LEU A 176 -11.67 -12.29 2.18
N LEU A 177 -11.80 -11.39 1.20
CA LEU A 177 -12.86 -10.39 1.18
C LEU A 177 -14.22 -11.06 0.96
N GLU A 178 -14.30 -12.04 0.07
CA GLU A 178 -15.54 -12.77 -0.21
C GLU A 178 -16.06 -13.51 1.04
N GLN A 179 -15.17 -14.10 1.84
CA GLN A 179 -15.55 -14.82 3.04
C GLN A 179 -15.97 -13.92 4.21
N LYS A 180 -15.37 -12.73 4.34
CA LYS A 180 -15.53 -11.87 5.53
C LYS A 180 -16.41 -10.63 5.32
N ALA A 181 -16.80 -10.32 4.09
CA ALA A 181 -17.56 -9.12 3.79
C ALA A 181 -19.01 -9.17 4.29
N THR A 182 -19.43 -8.06 4.90
CA THR A 182 -20.84 -7.78 5.17
C THR A 182 -21.59 -7.42 3.87
N PRO A 183 -22.94 -7.53 3.83
CA PRO A 183 -23.72 -7.10 2.67
C PRO A 183 -23.47 -5.64 2.25
N LEU A 184 -23.25 -4.74 3.23
CA LEU A 184 -22.95 -3.34 2.96
C LEU A 184 -21.59 -3.16 2.25
N GLN A 185 -20.56 -3.88 2.69
CA GLN A 185 -19.23 -3.84 2.04
C GLN A 185 -19.28 -4.38 0.61
N ARG A 186 -20.16 -5.36 0.33
CA ARG A 186 -20.39 -5.87 -1.02
C ARG A 186 -21.06 -4.84 -1.92
N GLU A 187 -22.06 -4.12 -1.40
CA GLU A 187 -22.75 -3.06 -2.12
C GLU A 187 -21.80 -1.87 -2.41
N GLN A 188 -20.90 -1.56 -1.47
CA GLN A 188 -19.92 -0.49 -1.60
C GLN A 188 -18.71 -0.85 -2.47
N GLY A 189 -18.54 -2.13 -2.81
CA GLY A 189 -17.40 -2.61 -3.59
C GLY A 189 -16.08 -2.50 -2.84
N THR A 190 -16.08 -2.77 -1.52
CA THR A 190 -14.91 -2.67 -0.65
C THR A 190 -13.71 -3.44 -1.21
N ASP A 191 -12.54 -2.78 -1.19
CA ASP A 191 -11.26 -3.33 -1.61
C ASP A 191 -10.41 -3.78 -0.40
N ILE A 192 -9.23 -4.39 -0.66
CA ILE A 192 -8.34 -4.82 0.43
C ILE A 192 -7.76 -3.64 1.22
N ALA A 193 -7.58 -2.46 0.60
CA ALA A 193 -7.06 -1.29 1.30
C ALA A 193 -8.07 -0.73 2.31
N ASP A 194 -9.36 -0.80 2.01
CA ASP A 194 -10.45 -0.40 2.91
C ASP A 194 -10.50 -1.29 4.18
N VAL A 195 -10.01 -2.53 4.10
CA VAL A 195 -9.82 -3.41 5.26
C VAL A 195 -8.51 -3.10 5.99
N LEU A 196 -7.41 -2.93 5.25
CA LEU A 196 -6.08 -2.66 5.82
C LEU A 196 -6.05 -1.36 6.63
N ILE A 197 -6.72 -0.31 6.15
CA ILE A 197 -6.71 1.02 6.80
C ILE A 197 -7.26 1.00 8.24
N LEU A 198 -8.01 -0.04 8.62
CA LEU A 198 -8.54 -0.25 9.97
C LEU A 198 -7.50 -0.84 10.94
N ARG A 199 -6.26 -1.05 10.52
CA ARG A 199 -5.16 -1.61 11.31
C ARG A 199 -3.91 -0.74 11.20
N ASP A 200 -3.06 -0.74 12.22
CA ASP A 200 -1.77 -0.05 12.13
C ASP A 200 -0.83 -0.81 11.20
N TRP A 201 -0.41 -0.17 10.11
CA TRP A 201 0.53 -0.73 9.14
C TRP A 201 1.86 -1.15 9.79
N ARG A 202 2.24 -0.54 10.92
CA ARG A 202 3.47 -0.90 11.65
C ARG A 202 3.44 -2.33 12.15
N ASP A 203 2.28 -2.85 12.50
CA ASP A 203 2.16 -4.22 13.03
C ASP A 203 2.45 -5.26 11.95
N PHE A 204 2.19 -4.93 10.68
CA PHE A 204 2.52 -5.76 9.53
C PHE A 204 4.01 -5.74 9.20
N ARG A 205 4.74 -4.69 9.59
CA ARG A 205 6.17 -4.54 9.35
C ARG A 205 7.07 -5.01 10.50
N LYS A 206 6.52 -5.20 11.70
CA LYS A 206 7.27 -5.66 12.89
C LYS A 206 7.55 -7.17 12.91
N GLN A 207 6.92 -7.94 12.03
CA GLN A 207 7.14 -9.38 11.95
C GLN A 207 8.47 -9.63 11.20
N PRO A 208 9.55 -10.09 11.86
CA PRO A 208 10.67 -10.63 11.10
C PRO A 208 10.13 -11.84 10.34
N ILE A 209 10.38 -11.89 9.03
CA ILE A 209 10.09 -13.05 8.19
C ILE A 209 10.77 -14.25 8.88
N GLN A 210 9.99 -15.09 9.55
CA GLN A 210 10.50 -16.35 10.08
C GLN A 210 10.96 -17.16 8.87
N LYS A 211 12.27 -17.29 8.69
CA LYS A 211 12.86 -18.22 7.71
C LYS A 211 12.35 -19.61 8.06
N GLN A 212 11.42 -20.14 7.27
CA GLN A 212 11.09 -21.56 7.36
C GLN A 212 12.32 -22.38 6.95
N PRO A 213 12.57 -23.55 7.59
CA PRO A 213 13.59 -24.48 7.13
C PRO A 213 13.25 -24.96 5.71
N PRO A 214 14.24 -25.26 4.86
CA PRO A 214 13.99 -25.71 3.49
C PRO A 214 13.23 -27.04 3.54
N GLN A 215 11.98 -27.05 3.05
CA GLN A 215 11.25 -28.29 2.84
C GLN A 215 11.57 -28.87 1.46
N LEU A 216 11.81 -30.19 1.50
CA LEU A 216 12.43 -31.06 0.51
C LEU A 216 11.66 -31.14 -0.83
N GLU A 217 12.42 -31.53 -1.87
CA GLU A 217 12.01 -31.71 -3.26
C GLU A 217 10.73 -32.57 -3.46
N PRO A 218 9.97 -32.36 -4.55
CA PRO A 218 8.71 -33.05 -4.77
C PRO A 218 8.92 -34.47 -5.33
N GLU A 219 8.62 -35.50 -4.52
CA GLU A 219 8.33 -36.84 -5.04
C GLU A 219 7.00 -36.86 -5.79
N LYS A 220 7.02 -37.48 -6.97
CA LYS A 220 5.86 -37.72 -7.83
C LYS A 220 4.92 -38.73 -7.18
N VAL A 221 3.69 -38.34 -6.83
CA VAL A 221 2.56 -39.28 -6.71
C VAL A 221 1.25 -38.67 -7.23
N THR A 222 0.74 -39.29 -8.28
CA THR A 222 -0.63 -39.25 -8.78
C THR A 222 -1.66 -39.62 -7.72
N LYS A 223 -2.57 -38.70 -7.38
CA LYS A 223 -4.04 -38.92 -7.24
C LYS A 223 -4.72 -37.66 -6.70
N VAL A 224 -5.91 -37.39 -7.24
CA VAL A 224 -6.81 -36.30 -6.85
C VAL A 224 -7.20 -36.44 -5.38
N THR A 225 -6.85 -35.47 -4.54
CA THR A 225 -7.48 -35.25 -3.23
C THR A 225 -7.42 -33.76 -2.90
N LYS A 226 -8.54 -33.20 -2.46
CA LYS A 226 -8.73 -31.78 -2.08
C LYS A 226 -7.60 -31.31 -1.16
N VAL A 227 -6.87 -30.26 -1.57
CA VAL A 227 -5.77 -29.67 -0.77
C VAL A 227 -6.27 -28.38 -0.11
N THR A 228 -6.55 -28.45 1.19
CA THR A 228 -7.15 -27.35 1.98
C THR A 228 -6.19 -26.75 3.02
N HIS A 229 -4.86 -26.94 2.94
CA HIS A 229 -3.99 -26.59 4.09
C HIS A 229 -2.72 -25.75 3.81
N GLN A 230 -2.59 -25.10 2.64
CA GLN A 230 -1.47 -24.16 2.40
C GLN A 230 -1.87 -22.68 2.29
N GLN A 231 -3.16 -22.35 2.41
CA GLN A 231 -3.68 -20.98 2.23
C GLN A 231 -3.49 -20.07 3.46
N ASN A 232 -3.11 -20.60 4.63
CA ASN A 232 -3.20 -19.86 5.89
C ASN A 232 -1.93 -19.11 6.36
N ILE A 233 -0.78 -19.24 5.70
CA ILE A 233 0.46 -18.73 6.32
C ILE A 233 0.61 -17.19 6.18
N ILE A 234 0.06 -16.57 5.13
CA ILE A 234 0.21 -15.11 4.93
C ILE A 234 -0.88 -14.29 5.65
N PHE A 235 -2.02 -14.89 6.03
CA PHE A 235 -3.18 -14.16 6.59
C PHE A 235 -3.87 -14.83 7.80
N SER A 236 -3.24 -15.80 8.48
CA SER A 236 -3.85 -16.56 9.60
C SER A 236 -4.30 -15.74 10.82
N HIS A 237 -3.92 -14.47 10.92
CA HIS A 237 -4.20 -13.63 12.10
C HIS A 237 -5.10 -12.43 11.80
N VAL A 238 -6.11 -12.61 10.95
CA VAL A 238 -7.19 -11.61 10.80
C VAL A 238 -8.37 -12.04 11.66
N GLU A 239 -8.43 -11.51 12.88
CA GLU A 239 -9.62 -11.57 13.74
C GLU A 239 -10.88 -11.09 13.00
N PRO A 240 -12.08 -11.55 13.41
CA PRO A 240 -13.34 -11.15 12.78
C PRO A 240 -13.48 -9.63 12.74
N LEU A 241 -13.96 -9.11 11.60
CA LEU A 241 -14.34 -7.71 11.48
C LEU A 241 -15.42 -7.39 12.54
N PRO A 242 -15.31 -6.25 13.26
CA PRO A 242 -16.32 -5.87 14.22
C PRO A 242 -17.68 -5.72 13.54
N LYS A 243 -18.73 -6.26 14.15
CA LYS A 243 -20.12 -6.09 13.71
C LYS A 243 -20.45 -4.61 13.72
N VAL A 244 -20.79 -4.05 12.56
CA VAL A 244 -21.22 -2.66 12.43
C VAL A 244 -22.65 -2.55 12.95
N GLU A 245 -22.81 -2.15 14.20
CA GLU A 245 -24.07 -1.56 14.67
C GLU A 245 -24.12 -0.10 14.23
N VAL A 246 -25.21 0.23 13.55
CA VAL A 246 -25.51 1.57 13.05
C VAL A 246 -25.73 2.50 14.25
N PHE A 247 -24.74 3.31 14.59
CA PHE A 247 -24.94 4.47 15.45
C PHE A 247 -24.66 5.75 14.67
N LYS A 248 -25.74 6.48 14.38
CA LYS A 248 -25.69 7.92 14.12
C LYS A 248 -25.25 8.59 15.42
N THR A 249 -24.05 9.12 15.48
CA THR A 249 -23.72 10.22 16.40
C THR A 249 -22.50 10.96 15.90
N GLU A 250 -22.60 12.30 15.93
CA GLU A 250 -21.55 13.26 15.65
C GLU A 250 -20.24 12.84 16.34
N ARG A 251 -19.16 12.63 15.56
CA ARG A 251 -17.84 12.33 16.14
C ARG A 251 -17.26 13.62 16.70
N ILE A 252 -17.41 13.78 18.01
CA ILE A 252 -16.49 14.54 18.85
C ILE A 252 -15.11 13.85 18.69
N GLU A 253 -14.10 14.58 18.21
CA GLU A 253 -12.71 14.11 18.17
C GLU A 253 -12.29 13.64 19.58
N GLN A 254 -12.00 12.36 19.75
CA GLN A 254 -11.31 11.92 20.96
C GLN A 254 -9.85 12.32 20.86
N PRO A 255 -9.29 13.05 21.84
CA PRO A 255 -7.87 13.38 21.83
C PRO A 255 -7.05 12.11 21.99
N GLN A 256 -6.08 11.89 21.10
CA GLN A 256 -4.98 10.96 21.39
C GLN A 256 -4.34 11.41 22.71
N ASN A 257 -3.91 10.49 23.56
CA ASN A 257 -3.24 10.83 24.81
C ASN A 257 -1.98 9.98 24.93
N TRP A 258 -0.82 10.62 25.03
CA TRP A 258 0.50 10.00 25.11
C TRP A 258 1.03 9.91 26.54
N SER A 259 0.20 10.17 27.57
CA SER A 259 0.66 10.19 28.97
C SER A 259 1.37 8.89 29.38
N ASN A 260 0.91 7.74 28.89
CA ASN A 260 1.53 6.45 29.21
C ASN A 260 2.91 6.31 28.53
N ASP A 261 3.01 6.69 27.25
CA ASP A 261 4.27 6.64 26.50
C ASP A 261 5.30 7.61 27.10
N ILE A 262 4.84 8.81 27.50
CA ILE A 262 5.67 9.81 28.17
C ILE A 262 6.18 9.23 29.50
N ALA A 263 5.29 8.68 30.33
CA ALA A 263 5.68 8.11 31.63
C ALA A 263 6.67 6.94 31.50
N GLU A 264 6.48 6.06 30.51
CA GLU A 264 7.41 4.96 30.26
C GLU A 264 8.80 5.45 29.86
N LEU A 265 8.87 6.46 28.98
CA LEU A 265 10.13 7.05 28.55
C LEU A 265 10.81 7.80 29.68
N GLU A 266 10.07 8.53 30.52
CA GLU A 266 10.62 9.22 31.68
C GLU A 266 11.26 8.24 32.66
N ASN A 267 10.55 7.13 32.97
CA ASN A 267 11.08 6.08 33.84
C ASN A 267 12.36 5.47 33.27
N TYR A 268 12.41 5.24 31.95
CA TYR A 268 13.59 4.68 31.29
C TYR A 268 14.80 5.65 31.34
N PHE A 269 14.61 6.92 30.98
CA PHE A 269 15.73 7.87 30.95
C PHE A 269 16.22 8.24 32.36
N ALA A 270 15.36 8.14 33.37
CA ALA A 270 15.76 8.26 34.77
C ALA A 270 16.54 7.03 35.29
N SER A 271 16.43 5.86 34.65
CA SER A 271 17.06 4.62 35.09
C SER A 271 18.41 4.32 34.44
N ILE A 272 18.90 5.19 33.53
CA ILE A 272 20.17 4.98 32.82
C ILE A 272 21.14 6.14 33.04
N ASP A 273 22.43 5.85 32.96
CA ASP A 273 23.45 6.89 32.84
C ASP A 273 23.47 7.42 31.40
N LEU A 274 23.23 8.72 31.23
CA LEU A 274 23.19 9.34 29.92
C LEU A 274 24.61 9.45 29.33
N PRO A 275 24.78 9.17 28.03
CA PRO A 275 26.09 9.27 27.40
C PRO A 275 26.57 10.72 27.34
N THR A 276 27.85 10.92 27.65
CA THR A 276 28.53 12.22 27.56
C THR A 276 29.12 12.48 26.17
N GLN A 277 29.11 11.49 25.29
CA GLN A 277 29.59 11.57 23.91
C GLN A 277 28.41 11.73 22.94
N PRO A 278 28.61 12.40 21.78
CA PRO A 278 27.56 12.56 20.79
C PRO A 278 27.00 11.22 20.28
N VAL A 279 25.67 11.09 20.27
CA VAL A 279 24.96 9.88 19.86
C VAL A 279 24.33 10.08 18.48
N LYS A 280 24.64 9.19 17.54
CA LYS A 280 23.99 9.20 16.21
C LYS A 280 22.59 8.61 16.33
N LEU A 281 21.57 9.45 16.21
CA LEU A 281 20.16 9.05 16.31
C LEU A 281 19.69 8.32 15.06
N ASN A 282 20.06 8.83 13.87
CA ASN A 282 19.73 8.21 12.58
C ASN A 282 20.78 8.59 11.52
N ARG A 283 20.54 8.23 10.25
CA ARG A 283 21.51 8.46 9.15
C ARG A 283 21.91 9.94 8.98
N CYS A 284 21.07 10.88 9.42
CA CYS A 284 21.23 12.32 9.17
C CYS A 284 21.26 13.18 10.45
N SER A 285 21.12 12.59 11.65
CA SER A 285 21.01 13.33 12.91
C SER A 285 21.95 12.78 13.98
N THR A 286 22.70 13.68 14.60
CA THR A 286 23.55 13.41 15.77
C THR A 286 23.10 14.29 16.93
N ILE A 287 22.88 13.68 18.08
CA ILE A 287 22.57 14.36 19.34
C ILE A 287 23.90 14.65 20.03
N THR A 288 24.24 15.92 20.18
CA THR A 288 25.49 16.36 20.82
C THR A 288 25.36 16.46 22.34
N ASP A 289 24.16 16.74 22.84
CA ASP A 289 23.83 16.82 24.26
C ASP A 289 22.54 16.03 24.51
N CYS A 290 22.68 14.86 25.13
CA CYS A 290 21.56 13.96 25.38
C CYS A 290 20.60 14.48 26.46
N SER A 291 21.11 15.16 27.49
CA SER A 291 20.28 15.68 28.58
C SER A 291 19.38 16.81 28.07
N LEU A 292 19.96 17.80 27.38
CA LEU A 292 19.21 18.91 26.80
C LEU A 292 18.19 18.43 25.74
N PHE A 293 18.57 17.42 24.96
CA PHE A 293 17.68 16.80 23.98
C PHE A 293 16.45 16.18 24.64
N ILE A 294 16.65 15.36 25.67
CA ILE A 294 15.56 14.68 26.38
C ILE A 294 14.62 15.69 27.04
N GLU A 295 15.17 16.68 27.77
CA GLU A 295 14.39 17.70 28.46
C GLU A 295 13.52 18.53 27.50
N SER A 296 14.12 19.05 26.42
CA SER A 296 13.41 19.88 25.43
C SER A 296 12.29 19.12 24.72
N HIS A 297 12.52 17.84 24.40
CA HIS A 297 11.52 17.01 23.72
C HIS A 297 10.39 16.62 24.69
N PHE A 298 10.69 16.28 25.94
CA PHE A 298 9.66 16.02 26.96
C PHE A 298 8.81 17.26 27.25
N ALA A 299 9.41 18.43 27.40
CA ALA A 299 8.68 19.68 27.59
C ALA A 299 7.69 19.93 26.43
N THR A 300 8.14 19.69 25.19
CA THR A 300 7.32 19.89 23.98
C THR A 300 6.14 18.91 23.91
N VAL A 301 6.36 17.62 24.17
CA VAL A 301 5.28 16.61 24.10
C VAL A 301 4.31 16.70 25.27
N LYS A 302 4.77 17.09 26.47
CA LYS A 302 3.89 17.30 27.63
C LYS A 302 2.98 18.52 27.43
N ALA A 303 3.52 19.63 26.94
CA ALA A 303 2.74 20.84 26.67
C ALA A 303 1.72 20.66 25.53
N ASN A 304 1.95 19.69 24.64
CA ASN A 304 1.11 19.43 23.47
C ASN A 304 0.58 18.00 23.42
N ASN A 305 0.35 17.40 24.60
CA ASN A 305 -0.06 16.01 24.71
C ASN A 305 -1.28 15.71 23.83
N GLY A 306 -1.15 14.72 22.95
CA GLY A 306 -2.22 14.31 22.06
C GLY A 306 -2.35 15.05 20.75
N LYS A 307 -1.64 16.16 20.56
CA LYS A 307 -1.70 16.95 19.32
C LYS A 307 -0.76 16.36 18.28
N ARG A 308 -1.30 15.68 17.28
CA ARG A 308 -0.55 14.96 16.20
C ARG A 308 0.62 15.74 15.59
N THR A 309 0.54 17.07 15.47
CA THR A 309 1.63 17.95 14.98
C THR A 309 2.93 17.77 15.77
N PHE A 310 2.86 17.45 17.05
CA PHE A 310 4.01 17.31 17.96
C PHE A 310 4.46 15.86 18.16
N LEU A 311 3.80 14.89 17.51
CA LEU A 311 4.18 13.48 17.52
C LEU A 311 5.65 13.21 17.12
N PRO A 312 6.26 13.96 16.17
CA PRO A 312 7.68 13.78 15.85
C PRO A 312 8.62 13.91 17.05
N TYR A 313 8.29 14.73 18.05
CA TYR A 313 9.12 14.88 19.25
C TYR A 313 9.08 13.63 20.14
N LEU A 314 7.92 12.97 20.23
CA LEU A 314 7.77 11.71 20.96
C LEU A 314 8.51 10.58 20.24
N ASN A 315 8.36 10.49 18.92
CA ASN A 315 9.06 9.48 18.12
C ASN A 315 10.59 9.59 18.27
N ARG A 316 11.12 10.82 18.32
CA ARG A 316 12.56 11.05 18.51
C ARG A 316 13.08 10.60 19.87
N LEU A 317 12.27 10.72 20.93
CA LEU A 317 12.61 10.17 22.25
C LEU A 317 12.61 8.63 22.23
N GLN A 318 11.65 8.01 21.54
CA GLN A 318 11.60 6.55 21.36
C GLN A 318 12.79 6.02 20.54
N GLU A 319 13.17 6.72 19.46
CA GLU A 319 14.37 6.42 18.67
C GLU A 319 15.63 6.48 19.54
N LEU A 320 15.77 7.49 20.40
CA LEU A 320 16.92 7.61 21.29
C LEU A 320 16.97 6.44 22.28
N LYS A 321 15.84 6.07 22.90
CA LYS A 321 15.75 4.89 23.79
C LYS A 321 16.22 3.62 23.08
N GLN A 322 15.84 3.40 21.82
CA GLN A 322 16.28 2.24 21.05
C GLN A 322 17.79 2.23 20.82
N VAL A 323 18.36 3.36 20.41
CA VAL A 323 19.82 3.49 20.17
C VAL A 323 20.61 3.24 21.45
N LEU A 324 20.17 3.80 22.58
CA LEU A 324 20.84 3.59 23.87
C LEU A 324 20.69 2.15 24.38
N THR A 325 19.54 1.52 24.18
CA THR A 325 19.33 0.11 24.56
C THR A 325 20.20 -0.85 23.75
N ILE A 326 20.40 -0.58 22.46
CA ILE A 326 21.28 -1.41 21.59
C ILE A 326 22.75 -1.25 21.97
N ASN A 327 23.19 -0.04 22.31
CA ASN A 327 24.59 0.22 22.64
C ASN A 327 25.00 -0.22 24.06
N SER A 328 24.02 -0.52 24.93
CA SER A 328 24.25 -0.99 26.30
C SER A 328 24.25 -2.53 26.45
N ASN A 329 23.94 -3.29 25.39
CA ASN A 329 23.99 -4.76 25.33
C ASN A 329 25.21 -5.26 24.54
#